data_AF-W1XZU5-F1
#
_entry.id   AF-W1XZU5-F1
#
_cell.length_a   1.000
_cell.length_b   1.000
_cell.length_c   1.000
_cell.angle_alpha   90.00
_cell.angle_beta   90.00
_cell.angle_gamma   90.00
#
_symmetry.space_group_name_H-M   'P 1'
#
loop_
_entity.id
_entity.type
_entity.pdbx_description
1 polymer ?
#
loop_
_entity_poly.entity_id
_entity_poly.type
_entity_poly.pdbx_seq_one_letter_code
_entity_poly.pdbx_strand_id
1 'polypeptide(L)'
;DLVALLKDLPITASVRGNWDDCVLEALDGQYGLEDPQEIQLLRMTQYLMERLNPEHIDWLRNLPMVAKKEVEGLRFSLSHNLPEKNYGGDLLVENDTEKFDQLLDETTDVAVYGHVHKQLL
;
A
#
# COMPACT_ATOMS: atom_id res chain seq x y z
N ASP A 1 5.27 19.09 3.24
CA ASP A 1 4.24 18.11 3.65
C ASP A 1 4.90 16.75 3.92
N LEU A 2 4.16 15.71 4.33
CA LEU A 2 4.72 14.38 4.63
C LEU A 2 5.41 13.73 3.41
N VAL A 3 4.84 13.88 2.22
CA VAL A 3 5.41 13.30 1.00
C VAL A 3 6.74 13.97 0.66
N ALA A 4 6.87 15.27 0.87
CA ALA A 4 8.15 15.96 0.73
C ALA A 4 9.22 15.38 1.68
N LEU A 5 8.88 15.15 2.95
CA LEU A 5 9.79 14.52 3.92
C LEU A 5 10.21 13.10 3.51
N LEU A 6 9.27 12.31 2.95
CA LEU A 6 9.56 10.98 2.44
C LEU A 6 10.49 11.02 1.22
N LYS A 7 10.29 11.99 0.31
CA LYS A 7 11.14 12.19 -0.87
C LYS A 7 12.57 12.64 -0.52
N ASP A 8 12.78 13.25 0.65
CA ASP A 8 14.11 13.63 1.16
C ASP A 8 14.89 12.44 1.73
N LEU A 9 14.24 11.31 1.99
CA LEU A 9 14.89 10.09 2.46
C LEU A 9 15.39 9.24 1.27
N PRO A 10 16.46 8.44 1.45
CA PRO A 10 16.96 7.53 0.41
C PRO A 10 16.08 6.28 0.28
N ILE A 11 14.78 6.47 0.06
CA ILE A 11 13.81 5.40 -0.16
C ILE A 11 14.06 4.80 -1.54
N THR A 12 14.41 3.52 -1.56
CA THR A 12 14.77 2.80 -2.80
C THR A 12 13.69 1.83 -3.29
N ALA A 13 12.60 1.69 -2.52
CA ALA A 13 11.43 0.91 -2.88
C ALA A 13 10.20 1.50 -2.19
N SER A 14 9.07 1.54 -2.90
CA SER A 14 7.77 1.96 -2.37
C SER A 14 6.70 1.17 -3.11
N VAL A 15 5.63 0.83 -2.41
CA VAL A 15 4.52 0.05 -2.94
C VAL A 15 3.21 0.70 -2.55
N ARG A 16 2.17 0.48 -3.35
CA ARG A 16 0.85 1.03 -3.12
C ARG A 16 0.09 0.25 -2.06
N GLY A 17 -0.46 0.95 -1.06
CA GLY A 17 -1.40 0.42 -0.08
C GLY A 17 -2.86 0.70 -0.41
N ASN A 18 -3.76 0.02 0.29
CA ASN A 18 -5.21 0.20 0.06
C ASN A 18 -5.70 1.61 0.37
N TRP A 19 -5.09 2.30 1.34
CA TRP A 19 -5.44 3.69 1.64
C TRP A 19 -5.02 4.66 0.53
N ASP A 20 -3.98 4.33 -0.24
CA ASP A 20 -3.62 5.11 -1.42
C ASP A 20 -4.72 4.97 -2.48
N ASP A 21 -5.21 3.75 -2.74
CA ASP A 21 -6.33 3.53 -3.66
C ASP A 21 -7.60 4.22 -3.18
N CYS A 22 -7.95 4.15 -1.88
CA CYS A 22 -9.07 4.89 -1.32
C CYS A 22 -9.00 6.41 -1.57
N VAL A 23 -7.82 7.01 -1.51
CA VAL A 23 -7.61 8.42 -1.84
C VAL A 23 -7.76 8.66 -3.35
N LEU A 24 -7.17 7.79 -4.18
CA LEU A 24 -7.23 7.90 -5.64
C LEU A 24 -8.65 7.70 -6.19
N GLU A 25 -9.40 6.73 -5.67
CA GLU A 25 -10.80 6.46 -6.00
C GLU A 25 -11.68 7.67 -5.66
N ALA A 26 -11.49 8.25 -4.46
CA ALA A 26 -12.18 9.46 -4.07
C ALA A 26 -11.87 10.65 -5.01
N LEU A 27 -10.61 10.79 -5.44
CA LEU A 27 -10.19 11.79 -6.44
C LEU A 27 -10.81 11.54 -7.82
N ASP A 28 -11.03 10.28 -8.17
CA ASP A 28 -11.61 9.84 -9.44
C ASP A 28 -13.15 9.85 -9.44
N GLY A 29 -13.77 10.29 -8.35
CA GLY A 29 -15.22 10.33 -8.21
C GLY A 29 -15.86 8.96 -7.93
N GLN A 30 -15.07 7.97 -7.51
CA GLN A 30 -15.49 6.61 -7.22
C GLN A 30 -15.75 6.46 -5.72
N TYR A 31 -16.93 6.90 -5.27
CA TYR A 31 -17.31 6.83 -3.86
C TYR A 31 -18.83 6.77 -3.67
N GLY A 32 -19.27 6.14 -2.57
CA GLY A 32 -20.64 6.18 -2.11
C GLY A 32 -20.85 7.17 -0.96
N LEU A 33 -22.12 7.46 -0.68
CA LEU A 33 -22.55 8.31 0.45
C LEU A 33 -23.48 7.55 1.41
N GLU A 34 -23.59 6.23 1.24
CA GLU A 34 -24.48 5.36 2.01
C GLU A 34 -23.78 4.69 3.19
N ASP A 35 -22.47 4.46 3.10
CA ASP A 35 -21.65 3.92 4.20
C ASP A 35 -21.01 5.08 5.01
N PRO A 36 -21.28 5.20 6.32
CA PRO A 36 -20.63 6.18 7.19
C PRO A 36 -19.10 6.16 7.14
N GLN A 37 -18.47 5.00 6.92
CA GLN A 37 -17.02 4.87 6.80
C GLN A 37 -16.51 5.52 5.50
N GLU A 38 -17.23 5.35 4.39
CA GLU A 38 -16.90 6.01 3.12
C GLU A 38 -17.03 7.53 3.25
N ILE A 39 -18.08 8.03 3.92
CA ILE A 39 -18.23 9.46 4.20
C ILE A 39 -17.04 9.99 5.01
N GLN A 40 -16.62 9.25 6.04
CA GLN A 40 -15.46 9.63 6.85
C GLN A 40 -14.19 9.70 6.00
N LEU A 41 -13.94 8.68 5.19
CA LEU A 41 -12.81 8.64 4.25
C LEU A 41 -12.83 9.83 3.30
N LEU A 42 -13.97 10.16 2.71
CA LEU A 42 -14.10 11.32 1.82
C LEU A 42 -13.75 12.64 2.50
N ARG A 43 -14.15 12.82 3.78
CA ARG A 43 -13.76 14.01 4.55
C ARG A 43 -12.26 14.07 4.81
N MET A 44 -11.62 12.93 5.06
CA MET A 44 -10.16 12.85 5.19
C MET A 44 -9.46 13.16 3.85
N THR A 45 -9.97 12.64 2.73
CA THR A 45 -9.45 12.94 1.40
C THR A 45 -9.59 14.42 1.07
N GLN A 46 -10.75 15.05 1.35
CA GLN A 46 -10.94 16.49 1.17
C GLN A 46 -9.91 17.32 1.96
N TYR A 47 -9.67 16.95 3.22
CA TYR A 47 -8.63 17.59 4.04
C TYR A 47 -7.22 17.45 3.43
N LEU A 48 -6.91 16.27 2.88
CA LEU A 48 -5.63 16.01 2.20
C LEU A 48 -5.49 16.84 0.91
N MET A 49 -6.57 16.95 0.12
CA MET A 49 -6.58 17.67 -1.16
C MET A 49 -6.29 19.17 -1.03
N GLU A 50 -6.68 19.79 0.08
CA GLU A 50 -6.34 21.19 0.37
C GLU A 50 -4.81 21.42 0.49
N ARG A 51 -4.01 20.35 0.64
CA ARG A 51 -2.59 20.40 1.00
C ARG A 51 -1.68 19.59 0.06
N LEU A 52 -2.24 18.70 -0.75
CA LEU A 52 -1.47 17.85 -1.67
C LEU A 52 -1.11 18.59 -2.96
N ASN A 53 0.17 18.56 -3.32
CA ASN A 53 0.65 18.98 -4.63
C ASN A 53 0.18 17.95 -5.69
N PRO A 54 -0.32 18.37 -6.87
CA PRO A 54 -0.60 17.47 -7.99
C PRO A 54 0.51 16.46 -8.30
N GLU A 55 1.78 16.86 -8.20
CA GLU A 55 2.92 15.94 -8.40
C GLU A 55 2.97 14.78 -7.39
N HIS A 56 2.40 14.97 -6.19
CA HIS A 56 2.29 13.91 -5.17
C HIS A 56 1.17 12.93 -5.49
N ILE A 57 0.09 13.40 -6.10
CA ILE A 57 -0.99 12.54 -6.59
C ILE A 57 -0.46 11.68 -7.75
N ASP A 58 0.27 12.28 -8.69
CA ASP A 58 0.89 11.53 -9.79
C ASP A 58 1.89 10.49 -9.28
N TRP A 59 2.68 10.85 -8.26
CA TRP A 59 3.57 9.89 -7.60
C TRP A 59 2.81 8.72 -6.99
N LEU A 60 1.73 8.96 -6.23
CA LEU A 60 0.87 7.92 -5.65
C LEU A 60 0.27 7.00 -6.74
N ARG A 61 -0.23 7.60 -7.83
CA ARG A 61 -0.78 6.87 -9.00
C ARG A 61 0.24 6.01 -9.73
N ASN A 62 1.53 6.26 -9.54
CA ASN A 62 2.60 5.48 -10.16
C ASN A 62 3.27 4.49 -9.19
N LEU A 63 2.86 4.46 -7.91
CA LEU A 63 3.34 3.42 -7.00
C LEU A 63 2.90 2.04 -7.49
N PRO A 64 3.83 1.08 -7.61
CA PRO A 64 3.50 -0.27 -8.04
C PRO A 64 2.84 -1.05 -6.90
N MET A 65 2.06 -2.09 -7.24
CA MET A 65 1.54 -3.03 -6.25
C MET A 65 2.63 -3.88 -5.61
N VAL A 66 3.67 -4.18 -6.40
CA VAL A 66 4.82 -5.00 -5.99
C VAL A 66 6.12 -4.31 -6.40
N ALA A 67 7.10 -4.31 -5.49
CA ALA A 67 8.47 -3.93 -5.81
C ALA A 67 9.41 -5.11 -5.53
N LYS A 68 10.25 -5.46 -6.51
CA LYS A 68 11.27 -6.50 -6.35
C LYS A 68 12.66 -5.90 -6.22
N LYS A 69 13.49 -6.45 -5.34
CA LYS A 69 14.85 -5.98 -5.12
C LYS A 69 15.79 -7.12 -4.78
N GLU A 70 17.00 -7.10 -5.34
CA GLU A 70 18.06 -8.00 -4.92
C GLU A 70 19.02 -7.25 -3.99
N VAL A 71 19.33 -7.85 -2.84
CA VAL A 71 20.25 -7.29 -1.84
C VAL A 71 21.15 -8.42 -1.36
N GLU A 72 22.47 -8.29 -1.56
CA GLU A 72 23.45 -9.30 -1.17
C GLU A 72 23.12 -10.72 -1.66
N GLY A 73 22.58 -10.84 -2.88
CA GLY A 73 22.20 -12.11 -3.51
C GLY A 73 20.86 -12.70 -3.07
N LEU A 74 20.12 -12.03 -2.19
CA LEU A 74 18.75 -12.41 -1.80
C LEU A 74 17.73 -11.59 -2.56
N ARG A 75 16.71 -12.26 -3.10
CA ARG A 75 15.62 -11.65 -3.87
C ARG A 75 14.42 -11.36 -2.96
N PHE A 76 14.17 -10.09 -2.74
CA PHE A 76 13.05 -9.58 -1.95
C PHE A 76 11.86 -9.23 -2.84
N SER A 77 10.66 -9.58 -2.39
CA SER A 77 9.40 -9.09 -2.91
C SER A 77 8.68 -8.26 -1.84
N LEU A 78 8.30 -7.04 -2.19
CA LEU A 78 7.60 -6.11 -1.31
C LEU A 78 6.20 -5.88 -1.86
N SER A 79 5.19 -5.96 -1.00
CA SER A 79 3.80 -5.61 -1.29
C SER A 79 3.14 -5.03 -0.04
N HIS A 80 2.05 -4.27 -0.16
CA HIS A 80 1.36 -3.78 1.04
C HIS A 80 0.62 -4.92 1.76
N ASN A 81 -0.06 -5.78 1.00
CA ASN A 81 -0.72 -7.00 1.48
C ASN A 81 -0.34 -8.14 0.51
N LEU A 82 -1.30 -8.76 -0.18
CA LEU A 82 -0.98 -9.71 -1.25
C LEU A 82 -0.47 -8.98 -2.51
N PRO A 83 0.34 -9.65 -3.36
CA PRO A 83 0.91 -9.06 -4.58
C PRO A 83 -0.13 -8.46 -5.54
N GLU A 84 -1.28 -9.11 -5.67
CA GLU A 84 -2.37 -8.73 -6.57
C GLU A 84 -3.54 -8.04 -5.82
N LYS A 85 -3.45 -7.88 -4.49
CA LYS A 85 -4.55 -7.38 -3.66
C LYS A 85 -4.02 -6.72 -2.38
N ASN A 86 -4.05 -5.39 -2.33
CA ASN A 86 -3.49 -4.60 -1.22
C ASN A 86 -4.44 -4.41 -0.03
N TYR A 87 -5.63 -5.01 -0.02
CA TYR A 87 -6.63 -4.87 1.03
C TYR A 87 -7.13 -6.23 1.55
N GLY A 88 -7.85 -6.20 2.68
CA GLY A 88 -8.52 -7.38 3.23
C GLY A 88 -7.66 -8.21 4.18
N GLY A 89 -8.31 -9.13 4.90
CA GLY A 89 -7.70 -9.85 6.02
C GLY A 89 -6.94 -11.12 5.66
N ASP A 90 -6.47 -11.31 4.42
CA ASP A 90 -5.83 -12.57 3.99
C ASP A 90 -4.53 -12.86 4.76
N LEU A 91 -3.75 -11.85 5.15
CA LEU A 91 -2.47 -12.00 5.85
C LEU A 91 -2.53 -11.65 7.35
N LEU A 92 -3.72 -11.72 7.96
CA LEU A 92 -3.87 -11.61 9.41
C LEU A 92 -3.02 -12.69 10.11
N VAL A 93 -2.46 -12.33 11.26
CA VAL A 93 -1.47 -13.15 11.98
C VAL A 93 -2.02 -14.53 12.37
N GLU A 94 -3.32 -14.63 12.61
CA GLU A 94 -4.01 -15.87 12.95
C GLU A 94 -4.36 -16.78 11.76
N ASN A 95 -4.14 -16.35 10.52
CA ASN A 95 -4.49 -17.14 9.35
C ASN A 95 -3.48 -18.26 9.07
N ASP A 96 -3.93 -19.24 8.29
CA ASP A 96 -3.12 -20.40 7.93
C ASP A 96 -1.93 -20.03 7.02
N THR A 97 -0.88 -20.86 7.03
CA THR A 97 0.37 -20.61 6.30
C THR A 97 0.15 -20.51 4.79
N GLU A 98 -0.85 -21.21 4.24
CA GLU A 98 -1.23 -21.18 2.82
C GLU A 98 -1.65 -19.77 2.35
N LYS A 99 -2.06 -18.89 3.27
CA LYS A 99 -2.30 -17.48 2.95
C LYS A 99 -0.99 -16.73 2.74
N PHE A 100 0.02 -17.00 3.56
CA PHE A 100 1.35 -16.40 3.46
C PHE A 100 2.15 -16.94 2.29
N ASP A 101 1.94 -18.20 1.88
CA ASP A 101 2.58 -18.79 0.71
C ASP A 101 2.32 -17.98 -0.58
N GLN A 102 1.19 -17.28 -0.66
CA GLN A 102 0.85 -16.40 -1.79
C GLN A 102 1.73 -15.16 -1.90
N LEU A 103 2.53 -14.84 -0.88
CA LEU A 103 3.54 -13.79 -0.95
C LEU A 103 4.78 -14.21 -1.75
N LEU A 104 4.97 -15.51 -1.98
CA LEU A 104 6.16 -16.09 -2.57
C LEU A 104 5.90 -16.56 -4.01
N ASP A 105 6.92 -16.37 -4.86
CA ASP A 105 7.00 -16.97 -6.19
C ASP A 105 8.38 -17.63 -6.37
N GLU A 106 8.62 -18.31 -7.50
CA GLU A 106 9.91 -18.97 -7.80
C GLU A 106 11.11 -18.01 -7.78
N THR A 107 10.85 -16.70 -7.82
CA THR A 107 11.87 -15.65 -7.83
C THR A 107 12.04 -14.92 -6.50
N THR A 108 11.33 -15.33 -5.44
CA THR A 108 11.29 -14.64 -4.16
C THR A 108 11.90 -15.50 -3.07
N ASP A 109 12.97 -15.01 -2.45
CA ASP A 109 13.60 -15.66 -1.30
C ASP A 109 13.03 -15.11 0.02
N VAL A 110 12.65 -13.81 0.03
CA VAL A 110 12.06 -13.14 1.19
C VAL A 110 10.91 -12.24 0.76
N ALA A 111 9.74 -12.41 1.37
CA ALA A 111 8.62 -11.48 1.20
C ALA A 111 8.51 -10.51 2.38
N VAL A 112 8.21 -9.25 2.10
CA VAL A 112 7.95 -8.21 3.10
C VAL A 112 6.57 -7.60 2.82
N TYR A 113 5.70 -7.64 3.82
CA TYR A 113 4.35 -7.09 3.73
C TYR A 113 3.98 -6.21 4.92
N GLY A 114 2.91 -5.43 4.78
CA GLY A 114 2.36 -4.53 5.79
C GLY A 114 0.90 -4.85 6.10
N HIS A 115 0.02 -3.85 5.92
CA HIS A 115 -1.45 -3.92 6.07
C HIS A 115 -2.01 -4.24 7.46
N VAL A 116 -1.50 -5.26 8.15
CA VAL A 116 -2.09 -5.80 9.38
C VAL A 116 -1.69 -5.08 10.67
N HIS A 117 -0.76 -4.12 10.56
CA HIS A 117 -0.28 -3.27 11.66
C HIS A 117 0.26 -4.06 12.87
N LYS A 118 0.81 -5.25 12.60
CA LYS A 118 1.40 -6.15 13.60
C LYS A 118 2.69 -6.75 13.06
N GLN A 119 3.66 -6.94 13.94
CA GLN A 119 4.80 -7.81 13.67
C GLN A 119 4.37 -9.27 13.92
N LEU A 120 4.88 -10.20 13.11
CA LEU A 120 4.79 -11.63 13.39
C LEU A 120 5.65 -11.93 14.62
N LEU A 121 5.02 -12.23 15.76
CA LEU A 121 5.65 -12.60 17.04
C LEU A 121 4.88 -13.75 17.68
#